data_AF-A0A2D7TM46-F1
#
_entry.id   AF-A0A2D7TM46-F1
#
_cell.length_a   1.000
_cell.length_b   1.000
_cell.length_c   1.000
_cell.angle_alpha   90.00
_cell.angle_beta   90.00
_cell.angle_gamma   90.00
#
_symmetry.space_group_name_H-M   'P 1'
#
loop_
_entity.id
_entity.type
_entity.pdbx_description
1 polymer ?
#
loop_
_entity_poly.entity_id
_entity_poly.type
_entity_poly.pdbx_seq_one_letter_code
_entity_poly.pdbx_strand_id
1 'polypeptide(L)' 'MTHVAVEYDRTAWQLDLNTILPLDRLNEMAKDNEIGSVAEKHYTFMGAADPRDMEKSAFEVSAEMKKEAVDTVFLVPV' A
#
# COMPACT_ATOMS: atom_id res chain seq x y z
N MET A 1 -3.76 6.23 -10.12
CA MET A 1 -2.48 6.51 -9.44
C MET A 1 -1.64 7.40 -10.35
N THR A 2 -0.86 8.35 -9.81
CA THR A 2 -0.05 9.29 -10.62
C THR A 2 1.35 9.37 -10.03
N HIS A 3 2.39 9.30 -10.86
CA HIS A 3 3.79 9.45 -10.44
C HIS A 3 4.40 10.70 -11.08
N VAL A 4 5.13 11.49 -10.28
CA VAL A 4 5.64 12.81 -10.69
C VAL A 4 6.83 12.74 -11.63
N ALA A 5 7.68 11.72 -11.49
CA ALA A 5 8.82 11.49 -12.37
C ALA A 5 8.32 11.04 -13.75
N VAL A 6 8.73 11.73 -14.80
CA VAL A 6 8.28 11.46 -16.17
C VAL A 6 8.85 10.13 -16.66
N GLU A 7 10.11 9.88 -16.30
CA GLU A 7 10.92 8.70 -16.55
C GLU A 7 10.46 7.43 -15.83
N TYR A 8 9.55 7.53 -14.87
CA TYR A 8 8.98 6.37 -14.22
C TYR A 8 8.15 5.56 -15.23
N ASP A 9 8.59 4.33 -15.52
CA ASP A 9 7.84 3.44 -16.39
C ASP A 9 6.54 3.02 -15.71
N ARG A 10 5.43 3.41 -16.31
CA ARG A 10 4.08 3.15 -15.77
C ARG A 10 3.48 1.87 -16.33
N THR A 11 4.12 1.26 -17.32
CA THR A 11 3.55 0.15 -18.09
C THR A 11 3.22 -1.03 -17.17
N ALA A 12 4.11 -1.38 -16.24
CA ALA A 12 3.94 -2.52 -15.35
C ALA A 12 2.64 -2.43 -14.53
N TRP A 13 2.44 -1.36 -13.76
CA TRP A 13 1.26 -1.22 -12.89
C TRP A 13 -0.02 -0.81 -13.64
N GLN A 14 0.11 -0.29 -14.87
CA GLN A 14 -1.03 -0.10 -15.76
C GLN A 14 -1.55 -1.42 -16.33
N LEU A 15 -0.66 -2.39 -16.57
CA LEU A 15 -1.03 -3.73 -17.03
C LEU A 15 -1.50 -4.62 -15.87
N ASP A 16 -0.83 -4.54 -14.72
CA ASP A 16 -1.15 -5.33 -13.54
C ASP A 16 -0.81 -4.57 -12.26
N LEU A 17 -1.84 -4.21 -11.49
CA LEU A 17 -1.65 -3.49 -10.23
C LEU A 17 -0.85 -4.32 -9.20
N ASN A 18 -0.87 -5.65 -9.30
CA ASN A 18 -0.12 -6.54 -8.41
C ASN A 18 1.40 -6.38 -8.52
N THR A 19 1.91 -5.69 -9.55
CA THR A 19 3.33 -5.38 -9.65
C THR A 19 3.80 -4.38 -8.58
N ILE A 20 2.89 -3.58 -8.04
CA ILE A 20 3.19 -2.55 -7.01
C ILE A 20 2.34 -2.68 -5.75
N LEU A 21 1.23 -3.42 -5.80
CA LEU A 21 0.36 -3.68 -4.67
C LEU A 21 -0.15 -5.13 -4.76
N PRO A 22 0.51 -6.11 -4.12
CA PRO A 22 0.32 -7.54 -4.36
C PRO A 22 -0.98 -8.10 -3.72
N LEU A 23 -2.12 -7.50 -4.03
CA LEU A 23 -3.43 -7.84 -3.46
C LEU A 23 -3.82 -9.28 -3.75
N ASP A 24 -3.56 -9.77 -4.95
CA ASP A 24 -3.93 -11.14 -5.33
C ASP A 24 -3.16 -12.15 -4.49
N ARG A 25 -1.86 -11.92 -4.26
CA ARG A 25 -1.07 -12.81 -3.41
C ARG A 25 -1.52 -12.76 -1.95
N LEU A 26 -1.84 -11.57 -1.43
CA LEU A 26 -2.37 -11.44 -0.07
C LEU A 26 -3.73 -12.15 0.07
N ASN A 27 -4.59 -12.04 -0.95
CA ASN A 27 -5.87 -12.73 -0.97
C ASN A 27 -5.72 -14.25 -1.09
N GLU A 28 -4.74 -14.75 -1.84
CA GLU A 28 -4.38 -16.18 -1.85
C GLU A 28 -3.96 -16.64 -0.47
N MET A 29 -3.04 -15.93 0.19
CA MET A 29 -2.60 -16.26 1.55
C MET A 29 -3.77 -16.30 2.55
N ALA A 30 -4.73 -15.38 2.43
CA ALA A 30 -5.94 -15.39 3.26
C ALA A 30 -6.84 -16.60 2.94
N LYS A 31 -7.00 -16.96 1.66
CA LYS A 31 -7.76 -18.17 1.25
C LYS A 31 -7.11 -19.45 1.74
N ASP A 32 -5.77 -19.49 1.72
CA ASP A 32 -4.96 -20.63 2.17
C ASP A 32 -4.83 -20.67 3.71
N ASN A 33 -5.41 -19.71 4.43
CA ASN A 33 -5.34 -19.53 5.89
C ASN A 33 -3.91 -19.31 6.42
N GLU A 34 -2.99 -18.82 5.59
CA GLU A 34 -1.65 -18.38 6.02
C GLU A 34 -1.72 -17.06 6.82
N ILE A 35 -2.68 -16.20 6.48
CA ILE A 35 -3.01 -14.97 7.21
C ILE A 35 -4.52 -14.92 7.51
N GLY A 36 -4.92 -14.11 8.48
CA GLY A 36 -6.34 -14.02 8.89
C GLY A 36 -7.23 -13.34 7.86
N SER A 37 -6.80 -12.21 7.30
CA SER A 37 -7.54 -11.45 6.29
C SER A 37 -6.64 -10.41 5.61
N VAL A 38 -7.17 -9.80 4.54
CA VAL A 38 -6.59 -8.60 3.91
C VAL A 38 -7.44 -7.40 4.31
N ALA A 39 -6.81 -6.27 4.66
CA ALA A 39 -7.52 -5.04 5.00
C ALA A 39 -8.31 -4.50 3.79
N GLU A 40 -9.48 -3.88 4.04
CA GLU A 40 -10.31 -3.30 2.98
C GLU A 40 -9.69 -2.02 2.39
N LYS A 41 -8.96 -1.26 3.22
CA LYS A 41 -8.34 0.01 2.81
C LYS A 41 -6.83 -0.13 2.64
N HIS A 42 -6.33 0.45 1.55
CA HIS A 42 -4.91 0.55 1.24
C HIS A 42 -4.52 2.01 1.04
N TYR A 43 -3.33 2.37 1.50
CA TYR A 43 -2.87 3.76 1.55
C TYR A 43 -1.62 3.93 0.70
N THR A 44 -1.48 5.11 0.10
CA THR A 44 -0.31 5.50 -0.68
C THR A 44 0.16 6.87 -0.25
N PHE A 45 1.43 7.14 -0.48
CA PHE A 45 2.12 8.35 -0.08
C PHE A 45 2.90 8.90 -1.27
N MET A 46 2.97 10.22 -1.41
CA MET A 46 3.75 10.86 -2.46
C MET A 46 5.24 10.70 -2.19
N GLY A 47 5.95 9.88 -2.96
CA GLY A 47 7.38 9.60 -2.74
C GLY A 47 8.31 10.79 -2.95
N ALA A 48 7.87 11.85 -3.65
CA ALA A 48 8.67 13.05 -3.91
C ALA A 48 8.55 14.13 -2.82
N ALA A 49 7.73 13.92 -1.79
CA ALA A 49 7.63 14.84 -0.65
C ALA A 49 8.64 14.46 0.45
N ASP A 50 9.05 15.44 1.28
CA ASP A 50 9.86 15.14 2.46
C ASP A 50 9.04 14.29 3.44
N PRO A 51 9.51 13.10 3.86
CA PRO A 51 8.76 12.25 4.77
C PRO A 51 8.36 12.93 6.09
N ARG A 52 9.12 13.94 6.53
CA ARG A 52 8.82 14.73 7.74
C ARG A 52 7.53 15.53 7.59
N ASP A 53 7.24 16.00 6.39
CA ASP A 53 5.99 16.73 6.09
C ASP A 53 4.77 15.81 6.08
N MET A 54 5.01 14.49 6.03
CA MET A 54 3.98 13.46 5.90
C MET A 54 3.67 12.77 7.24
N GLU A 55 4.41 13.11 8.30
CA GLU A 55 4.29 12.49 9.63
C GLU A 55 2.86 12.56 10.15
N LYS A 56 2.19 13.72 10.02
CA LYS A 56 0.80 13.89 10.44
C LYS A 56 -0.15 12.91 9.73
N SER A 57 -0.03 12.79 8.41
CA SER A 57 -0.85 11.86 7.62
C SER A 57 -0.53 10.40 7.94
N ALA A 58 0.74 10.07 8.20
CA ALA A 58 1.13 8.74 8.64
C ALA A 58 0.49 8.38 10.00
N PHE A 59 0.44 9.33 10.95
CA PHE A 59 -0.27 9.13 12.22
C PHE A 59 -1.77 8.90 12.02
N GLU A 60 -2.43 9.73 11.20
CA GLU A 60 -3.86 9.59 10.88
C GLU A 60 -4.16 8.22 10.27
N VAL A 61 -3.38 7.80 9.26
CA VAL A 61 -3.52 6.48 8.62
C VAL A 61 -3.28 5.35 9.62
N SER A 62 -2.25 5.44 10.46
CA SER A 62 -1.96 4.41 11.47
C SER A 62 -3.08 4.28 12.52
N ALA A 63 -3.77 5.38 12.84
CA ALA A 63 -4.90 5.37 13.75
C ALA A 63 -6.12 4.66 13.13
N GLU A 64 -6.38 4.86 11.84
CA GLU A 64 -7.42 4.12 11.11
C GLU A 64 -7.09 2.63 11.00
N MET A 65 -5.86 2.27 10.64
CA MET A 65 -5.40 0.88 10.61
C MET A 65 -5.63 0.15 11.94
N LYS A 66 -5.35 0.82 13.08
CA LYS A 66 -5.62 0.26 14.41
C LYS A 66 -7.12 0.02 14.67
N LYS A 67 -7.99 0.92 14.21
CA LYS A 67 -9.45 0.74 14.33
C LYS A 67 -9.95 -0.45 13.50
N GLU A 68 -9.29 -0.71 12.39
CA GLU A 68 -9.55 -1.86 11.50
C GLU A 68 -8.86 -3.16 11.96
N ALA A 69 -8.23 -3.14 13.14
CA ALA A 69 -7.49 -4.27 13.72
C ALA A 69 -6.37 -4.81 12.81
N VAL A 70 -5.78 -3.94 11.98
CA VAL A 70 -4.58 -4.28 11.20
C VAL A 70 -3.41 -4.48 12.16
N ASP A 71 -2.81 -5.67 12.12
CA ASP A 71 -1.65 -6.05 12.94
C ASP A 71 -0.32 -6.02 12.17
N THR A 72 -0.37 -6.06 10.84
CA THR A 72 0.79 -6.18 9.95
C THR A 72 0.64 -5.25 8.76
N VAL A 73 1.71 -4.53 8.40
CA VAL A 73 1.73 -3.61 7.25
C VAL A 73 2.86 -3.98 6.31
N PHE A 74 2.55 -4.06 5.02
CA PHE A 74 3.53 -4.13 3.94
C PHE A 74 3.83 -2.73 3.43
N LEU A 75 5.07 -2.28 3.60
CA LEU A 75 5.57 -1.05 3.00
C LEU A 75 6.22 -1.40 1.66
N VAL A 76 5.53 -1.09 0.57
CA VAL A 76 6.01 -1.37 -0.79
C VAL A 76 6.64 -0.10 -1.38
N PRO A 77 7.96 -0.06 -1.60
CA PRO A 77 8.59 1.06 -2.32
C PRO A 77 8.26 0.94 -3.81
N VAL A 78 7.81 2.04 -4.40
CA VAL A 78 7.36 2.15 -5.80
C VAL A 78 8.14 3.23 -6.52
#